data_AF-A0A931VIS4-F1
#
_entry.id   AF-A0A931VIS4-F1
#
_cell.length_a   1.000
_cell.length_b   1.000
_cell.length_c   1.000
_cell.angle_alpha   90.00
_cell.angle_beta   90.00
_cell.angle_gamma   90.00
#
_symmetry.space_group_name_H-M   'P 1'
#
loop_
_entity.id
_entity.type
_entity.pdbx_description
1 polymer ?
#
loop_
_entity_poly.entity_id
_entity_poly.type
_entity_poly.pdbx_seq_one_letter_code
_entity_poly.pdbx_strand_id
1 'polypeptide(L)'
;MDNYSLYKPLKNHLRKLSINESFCVIWAYSNHLQFGNSFPNDIETIPEFINAKTLPEKRIYQWELELLLREIILNSQDTEKGLETLKKWNYFIGAINKIKEIENKLCHVDKNNVLKELFRLAHRQFPWQLNINLMYFYRYYRIFNELDIDKILYKKVGLHYENLFLMGASLLGHYKNNFIIKEPFSTNIKGITNDEIKKLFNIISIDLDDFKKIIQSEHSVDEKFAYNTYMLRLYPIIKNKLKGDNVYFCPLTTLLYWRFTSGIYYEICREKDFDKPFGFTFQKYVGEVLNKANKKMTIYPEEEYGPKKNKKNTVDWILDEKDAALFIECKTKRLIVPAKIELNDTLLLDKELEKISDAIVQVYKTIKDHIDKQYPSFPYDKKREIYPVILTLEEWYSFADPIYQEIKNKVIEKLRQNGLPKEWLEEMPYSLCGIREFEEIVQIMQAVGIKKFMKSKLATPEYTNWDFDPFVNTLYKKERKNAVFLFRKEFNNILSSRGFPIINY
;
A
#
# COMPACT_ATOMS: atom_id res chain seq x y z
N MET A 1 -33.74 -14.03 -0.28
CA MET A 1 -33.15 -14.60 0.96
C MET A 1 -32.69 -13.40 1.77
N ASP A 2 -33.13 -13.26 3.02
CA ASP A 2 -32.70 -12.13 3.86
C ASP A 2 -31.18 -12.24 4.15
N ASN A 3 -30.43 -11.15 4.01
CA ASN A 3 -28.98 -11.13 4.23
C ASN A 3 -28.61 -11.64 5.63
N TYR A 4 -29.47 -11.43 6.64
CA TYR A 4 -29.23 -12.00 7.96
C TYR A 4 -29.30 -13.53 7.99
N SER A 5 -30.21 -14.13 7.21
CA SER A 5 -30.32 -15.59 7.10
C SER A 5 -29.07 -16.22 6.47
N LEU A 6 -28.40 -15.49 5.58
CA LEU A 6 -27.12 -15.88 4.98
C LEU A 6 -25.95 -15.78 5.96
N TYR A 7 -25.94 -14.76 6.82
CA TYR A 7 -24.87 -14.53 7.80
C TYR A 7 -24.97 -15.43 9.05
N LYS A 8 -26.19 -15.78 9.48
CA LYS A 8 -26.47 -16.55 10.70
C LYS A 8 -25.64 -17.85 10.85
N PRO A 9 -25.39 -18.66 9.80
CA PRO A 9 -24.52 -19.83 9.90
C PRO A 9 -23.08 -19.50 10.34
N LEU A 10 -22.48 -18.42 9.84
CA LEU A 10 -21.14 -18.00 10.25
C LEU A 10 -21.15 -17.56 11.71
N LYS A 11 -22.07 -16.68 12.10
CA LYS A 11 -22.23 -16.22 13.48
C LYS A 11 -22.36 -17.39 14.47
N ASN A 12 -23.22 -18.35 14.17
CA ASN A 12 -23.44 -19.53 15.02
C ASN A 12 -22.21 -20.45 15.10
N HIS A 13 -21.42 -20.52 14.02
CA HIS A 13 -20.14 -21.23 14.01
C HIS A 13 -19.15 -20.53 14.95
N LEU A 14 -18.93 -19.22 14.77
CA LEU A 14 -17.94 -18.48 15.55
C LEU A 14 -18.30 -18.33 17.04
N ARG A 15 -19.59 -18.31 17.41
CA ARG A 15 -20.03 -18.21 18.82
C ARG A 15 -19.58 -19.39 19.70
N LYS A 16 -19.06 -20.47 19.12
CA LYS A 16 -18.54 -21.63 19.88
C LYS A 16 -17.05 -21.50 20.20
N LEU A 17 -16.36 -20.51 19.67
CA LEU A 17 -14.92 -20.35 19.78
C LEU A 17 -14.52 -19.51 21.00
N SER A 18 -13.33 -19.79 21.54
CA SER A 18 -12.58 -18.85 22.38
C SER A 18 -11.86 -17.83 21.51
N ILE A 19 -12.00 -16.55 21.83
CA ILE A 19 -11.39 -15.46 21.06
C ILE A 19 -9.85 -15.49 21.11
N ASN A 20 -9.27 -15.69 22.30
CA ASN A 20 -7.81 -15.69 22.48
C ASN A 20 -7.14 -16.86 21.76
N GLU A 21 -7.76 -18.04 21.79
CA GLU A 21 -7.27 -19.19 21.03
C GLU A 21 -7.38 -18.95 19.52
N SER A 22 -8.49 -18.34 19.09
CA SER A 22 -8.70 -18.00 17.68
C SER A 22 -7.65 -17.01 17.16
N PHE A 23 -7.25 -16.01 17.96
CA PHE A 23 -6.16 -15.10 17.61
C PHE A 23 -4.83 -15.83 17.36
N CYS A 24 -4.50 -16.84 18.17
CA CYS A 24 -3.30 -17.65 17.97
C CYS A 24 -3.36 -18.43 16.64
N VAL A 25 -4.52 -19.01 16.30
CA VAL A 25 -4.68 -19.73 15.04
C VAL A 25 -4.57 -18.79 13.84
N ILE A 26 -5.23 -17.63 13.87
CA ILE A 26 -5.11 -16.62 12.80
C ILE A 26 -3.66 -16.18 12.61
N TRP A 27 -2.94 -15.95 13.71
CA TRP A 27 -1.51 -15.64 13.69
C TRP A 27 -0.68 -16.74 13.02
N ALA A 28 -0.89 -18.00 13.38
CA ALA A 28 -0.13 -19.12 12.82
C ALA A 28 -0.34 -19.25 11.30
N TYR A 29 -1.59 -19.18 10.83
CA TYR A 29 -1.91 -19.23 9.41
C TYR A 29 -1.35 -18.01 8.67
N SER A 30 -1.50 -16.81 9.23
CA SER A 30 -0.95 -15.58 8.63
C SER A 30 0.56 -15.65 8.48
N ASN A 31 1.27 -16.05 9.54
CA ASN A 31 2.73 -16.14 9.53
C ASN A 31 3.24 -17.27 8.62
N HIS A 32 2.52 -18.39 8.51
CA HIS A 32 2.85 -19.41 7.52
C HIS A 32 2.72 -18.85 6.09
N LEU A 33 1.60 -18.19 5.79
CA LEU A 33 1.35 -17.65 4.45
C LEU A 33 2.29 -16.49 4.06
N GLN A 34 2.75 -15.69 5.02
CA GLN A 34 3.58 -14.50 4.79
C GLN A 34 5.09 -14.74 4.97
N PHE A 35 5.48 -15.61 5.91
CA PHE A 35 6.88 -15.83 6.28
C PHE A 35 7.36 -17.26 6.07
N GLY A 36 6.47 -18.19 5.72
CA GLY A 36 6.82 -19.61 5.57
C GLY A 36 7.08 -20.33 6.90
N ASN A 37 6.62 -19.77 8.03
CA ASN A 37 6.80 -20.38 9.34
C ASN A 37 6.09 -21.74 9.43
N SER A 38 6.66 -22.65 10.20
CA SER A 38 5.98 -23.90 10.57
C SER A 38 4.81 -23.63 11.53
N PHE A 39 3.78 -24.47 11.45
CA PHE A 39 2.67 -24.42 12.39
C PHE A 39 3.08 -24.97 13.77
N PRO A 40 2.53 -24.42 14.87
CA PRO A 40 2.54 -25.09 16.16
C PRO A 40 1.97 -26.51 16.08
N ASN A 41 2.53 -27.43 16.87
CA ASN A 41 2.17 -28.86 16.84
C ASN A 41 0.70 -29.13 17.21
N ASP A 42 0.04 -28.21 17.90
CA ASP A 42 -1.34 -28.33 18.33
C ASP A 42 -2.34 -27.72 17.34
N ILE A 43 -1.89 -27.23 16.18
CA ILE A 43 -2.74 -26.74 15.09
C ILE A 43 -2.72 -27.75 13.94
N GLU A 44 -3.87 -28.36 13.67
CA GLU A 44 -4.05 -29.29 12.57
C GLU A 44 -3.97 -28.57 11.21
N THR A 45 -3.27 -29.20 10.29
CA THR A 45 -3.20 -28.82 8.87
C THR A 45 -3.27 -30.06 8.00
N ILE A 46 -3.57 -29.90 6.72
CA ILE A 46 -3.53 -31.02 5.76
C ILE A 46 -2.31 -30.90 4.83
N PRO A 47 -1.73 -32.03 4.38
CA PRO A 47 -0.57 -32.01 3.49
C PRO A 47 -0.78 -31.21 2.20
N GLU A 48 -1.99 -31.21 1.64
CA GLU A 48 -2.33 -30.49 0.40
C GLU A 48 -2.15 -28.99 0.56
N PHE A 49 -2.51 -28.43 1.71
CA PHE A 49 -2.35 -27.01 2.00
C PHE A 49 -0.87 -26.66 2.20
N ILE A 50 -0.13 -27.48 2.96
CA ILE A 50 1.28 -27.25 3.28
C ILE A 50 2.17 -27.37 2.03
N ASN A 51 1.85 -28.31 1.15
CA ASN A 51 2.64 -28.60 -0.05
C ASN A 51 2.21 -27.77 -1.27
N ALA A 52 1.17 -26.94 -1.15
CA ALA A 52 0.70 -26.07 -2.22
C ALA A 52 1.79 -25.07 -2.64
N LYS A 53 2.13 -25.07 -3.93
CA LYS A 53 3.18 -24.22 -4.50
C LYS A 53 2.63 -22.88 -4.97
N THR A 54 1.37 -22.86 -5.40
CA THR A 54 0.74 -21.66 -5.94
C THR A 54 -0.33 -21.13 -4.98
N LEU A 55 -0.61 -19.83 -5.07
CA LEU A 55 -1.67 -19.21 -4.27
C LEU A 55 -3.04 -19.89 -4.51
N PRO A 56 -3.47 -20.16 -5.76
CA PRO A 56 -4.74 -20.87 -6.01
C PRO A 56 -4.83 -22.27 -5.37
N GLU A 57 -3.72 -23.01 -5.31
CA GLU A 57 -3.67 -24.33 -4.66
C GLU A 57 -3.88 -24.25 -3.15
N LYS A 58 -3.42 -23.16 -2.50
CA LYS A 58 -3.56 -22.97 -1.05
C LYS A 58 -5.02 -22.84 -0.62
N ARG A 59 -5.88 -22.28 -1.47
CA ARG A 59 -7.33 -22.06 -1.22
C ARG A 59 -7.67 -21.28 0.04
N ILE A 60 -6.70 -20.72 0.75
CA ILE A 60 -6.86 -19.92 1.96
C ILE A 60 -5.99 -18.69 1.76
N TYR A 61 -6.62 -17.52 1.86
CA TYR A 61 -5.96 -16.26 1.51
C TYR A 61 -5.93 -15.30 2.69
N GLN A 62 -4.90 -14.45 2.73
CA GLN A 62 -4.65 -13.58 3.88
C GLN A 62 -5.74 -12.51 4.05
N TRP A 63 -6.38 -12.04 2.96
CA TRP A 63 -7.55 -11.15 3.05
C TRP A 63 -8.79 -11.84 3.62
N GLU A 64 -8.88 -13.17 3.53
CA GLU A 64 -9.93 -13.96 4.18
C GLU A 64 -9.64 -14.10 5.67
N LEU A 65 -8.36 -14.19 6.06
CA LEU A 65 -7.96 -14.15 7.47
C LEU A 65 -8.22 -12.78 8.11
N GLU A 66 -8.02 -11.68 7.36
CA GLU A 66 -8.40 -10.33 7.78
C GLU A 66 -9.90 -10.24 8.08
N LEU A 67 -10.73 -10.75 7.17
CA LEU A 67 -12.18 -10.79 7.36
C LEU A 67 -12.59 -11.74 8.50
N LEU A 68 -12.02 -12.94 8.57
CA LEU A 68 -12.30 -13.90 9.63
C LEU A 68 -11.92 -13.34 11.00
N LEU A 69 -10.81 -12.60 11.12
CA LEU A 69 -10.42 -11.93 12.36
C LEU A 69 -11.49 -10.93 12.83
N ARG A 70 -12.00 -10.09 11.92
CA ARG A 70 -13.10 -9.16 12.23
C ARG A 70 -14.30 -9.92 12.80
N GLU A 71 -14.70 -11.00 12.13
CA GLU A 71 -15.85 -11.81 12.51
C GLU A 71 -15.62 -12.58 13.82
N ILE A 72 -14.38 -13.02 14.09
CA ILE A 72 -13.99 -13.62 15.37
C ILE A 72 -14.16 -12.61 16.50
N ILE A 73 -13.67 -11.37 16.32
CA ILE A 73 -13.79 -10.30 17.31
C ILE A 73 -15.27 -10.07 17.64
N LEU A 74 -16.12 -10.00 16.61
CA LEU A 74 -17.53 -9.71 16.77
C LEU A 74 -18.33 -10.84 17.44
N ASN A 75 -18.04 -12.10 17.13
CA ASN A 75 -18.95 -13.20 17.43
C ASN A 75 -18.42 -14.23 18.44
N SER A 76 -17.11 -14.31 18.67
CA SER A 76 -16.50 -15.34 19.54
C SER A 76 -16.67 -15.02 21.02
N GLN A 77 -16.54 -16.03 21.88
CA GLN A 77 -16.65 -15.87 23.33
C GLN A 77 -15.33 -15.43 23.93
N ASP A 78 -15.40 -14.52 24.90
CA ASP A 78 -14.25 -14.15 25.73
C ASP A 78 -14.14 -15.11 26.92
N THR A 79 -13.82 -16.36 26.61
CA THR A 79 -13.62 -17.46 27.57
C THR A 79 -12.28 -18.12 27.35
N GLU A 80 -11.73 -18.76 28.39
CA GLU A 80 -10.45 -19.47 28.27
C GLU A 80 -10.50 -20.62 27.25
N LYS A 81 -11.65 -21.27 27.12
CA LYS A 81 -11.89 -22.36 26.17
C LYS A 81 -13.24 -22.18 25.48
N GLY A 82 -13.26 -22.49 24.19
CA GLY A 82 -14.49 -22.60 23.41
C GLY A 82 -15.10 -23.99 23.53
N LEU A 83 -16.35 -24.13 23.10
CA LEU A 83 -16.98 -25.43 22.83
C LEU A 83 -16.34 -26.11 21.62
N GLU A 84 -15.82 -25.30 20.69
CA GLU A 84 -15.09 -25.71 19.50
C GLU A 84 -13.80 -24.91 19.36
N THR A 85 -12.92 -25.32 18.45
CA THR A 85 -11.60 -24.72 18.26
C THR A 85 -11.23 -24.59 16.79
N LEU A 86 -10.61 -23.47 16.41
CA LEU A 86 -9.99 -23.31 15.09
C LEU A 86 -8.68 -24.10 14.94
N LYS A 87 -8.15 -24.69 16.02
CA LYS A 87 -6.99 -25.59 15.93
C LYS A 87 -7.29 -26.84 15.12
N LYS A 88 -8.57 -27.25 15.04
CA LYS A 88 -9.03 -28.36 14.21
C LYS A 88 -9.23 -27.89 12.77
N TRP A 89 -8.62 -28.60 11.82
CA TRP A 89 -8.63 -28.23 10.40
C TRP A 89 -10.05 -28.06 9.87
N ASN A 90 -10.91 -29.05 10.12
CA ASN A 90 -12.29 -29.07 9.64
C ASN A 90 -13.11 -27.88 10.17
N TYR A 91 -12.84 -27.44 11.39
CA TYR A 91 -13.57 -26.33 11.99
C TYR A 91 -13.11 -24.98 11.44
N PHE A 92 -11.80 -24.82 11.26
CA PHE A 92 -11.19 -23.65 10.64
C PHE A 92 -11.64 -23.46 9.19
N ILE A 93 -11.53 -24.50 8.36
CA ILE A 93 -12.02 -24.47 6.99
C ILE A 93 -13.53 -24.29 6.93
N GLY A 94 -14.26 -24.85 7.90
CA GLY A 94 -15.69 -24.61 8.05
C GLY A 94 -16.05 -23.13 8.28
N ALA A 95 -15.17 -22.33 8.87
CA ALA A 95 -15.34 -20.88 9.01
C ALA A 95 -15.01 -20.14 7.71
N ILE A 96 -13.87 -20.46 7.08
CA ILE A 96 -13.44 -19.87 5.79
C ILE A 96 -14.48 -20.12 4.69
N ASN A 97 -15.00 -21.34 4.58
CA ASN A 97 -15.99 -21.67 3.56
C ASN A 97 -17.31 -20.92 3.76
N LYS A 98 -17.72 -20.65 5.01
CA LYS A 98 -18.91 -19.84 5.29
C LYS A 98 -18.72 -18.38 4.91
N ILE A 99 -17.51 -17.83 5.15
CA ILE A 99 -17.15 -16.49 4.66
C ILE A 99 -17.27 -16.44 3.13
N LYS A 100 -16.66 -17.39 2.42
CA LYS A 100 -16.75 -17.47 0.96
C LYS A 100 -18.18 -17.61 0.45
N GLU A 101 -19.00 -18.40 1.12
CA GLU A 101 -20.41 -18.55 0.77
C GLU A 101 -21.18 -17.23 0.90
N ILE A 102 -20.93 -16.47 1.96
CA ILE A 102 -21.52 -15.15 2.16
C ILE A 102 -21.06 -14.21 1.04
N GLU A 103 -19.75 -14.12 0.79
CA GLU A 103 -19.19 -13.26 -0.26
C GLU A 103 -19.75 -13.60 -1.63
N ASN A 104 -19.79 -14.88 -2.01
CA ASN A 104 -20.30 -15.32 -3.31
C ASN A 104 -21.78 -14.96 -3.52
N LYS A 105 -22.58 -14.93 -2.45
CA LYS A 105 -24.01 -14.60 -2.54
C LYS A 105 -24.30 -13.10 -2.46
N LEU A 106 -23.45 -12.32 -1.78
CA LEU A 106 -23.56 -10.86 -1.70
C LEU A 106 -22.94 -10.16 -2.93
N CYS A 107 -22.07 -10.86 -3.66
CA CYS A 107 -21.45 -10.35 -4.88
C CYS A 107 -22.46 -10.36 -6.03
N HIS A 108 -22.99 -9.18 -6.37
CA HIS A 108 -23.88 -8.97 -7.51
C HIS A 108 -23.13 -8.25 -8.64
N VAL A 109 -22.46 -9.04 -9.47
CA VAL A 109 -21.69 -8.54 -10.61
C VAL A 109 -22.46 -8.67 -11.92
N ASP A 110 -22.53 -7.59 -12.68
CA ASP A 110 -23.08 -7.54 -14.03
C ASP A 110 -22.11 -6.82 -14.99
N LYS A 111 -22.54 -6.64 -16.26
CA LYS A 111 -21.74 -5.96 -17.29
C LYS A 111 -21.44 -4.49 -16.96
N ASN A 112 -22.21 -3.85 -16.09
CA ASN A 112 -22.10 -2.44 -15.75
C ASN A 112 -21.15 -2.20 -14.55
N ASN A 113 -20.94 -3.21 -13.69
CA ASN A 113 -20.14 -3.06 -12.48
C ASN A 113 -18.94 -4.03 -12.36
N VAL A 114 -18.78 -5.01 -13.26
CA VAL A 114 -17.70 -6.01 -13.22
C VAL A 114 -16.30 -5.41 -13.07
N LEU A 115 -16.04 -4.29 -13.75
CA LEU A 115 -14.71 -3.67 -13.72
C LEU A 115 -14.49 -2.83 -12.45
N LYS A 116 -15.58 -2.35 -11.83
CA LYS A 116 -15.53 -1.76 -10.49
C LYS A 116 -15.29 -2.83 -9.43
N GLU A 117 -15.94 -3.98 -9.55
CA GLU A 117 -15.67 -5.10 -8.65
C GLU A 117 -14.21 -5.55 -8.77
N LEU A 118 -13.66 -5.63 -10.00
CA LEU A 118 -12.24 -5.91 -10.21
C LEU A 118 -11.34 -4.90 -9.49
N PHE A 119 -11.68 -3.61 -9.53
CA PHE A 119 -10.95 -2.55 -8.81
C PHE A 119 -11.03 -2.70 -7.28
N ARG A 120 -12.22 -3.00 -6.73
CA ARG A 120 -12.41 -3.29 -5.29
C ARG A 120 -11.57 -4.50 -4.87
N LEU A 121 -11.60 -5.57 -5.67
CA LEU A 121 -10.81 -6.78 -5.46
C LEU A 121 -9.30 -6.49 -5.50
N ALA A 122 -8.83 -5.68 -6.45
CA ALA A 122 -7.42 -5.29 -6.53
C ALA A 122 -6.98 -4.59 -5.24
N HIS A 123 -7.74 -3.59 -4.75
CA HIS A 123 -7.43 -2.89 -3.51
C HIS A 123 -7.53 -3.76 -2.25
N ARG A 124 -8.37 -4.79 -2.27
CA ARG A 124 -8.47 -5.75 -1.16
C ARG A 124 -7.35 -6.76 -1.18
N GLN A 125 -7.05 -7.38 -2.33
CA GLN A 125 -6.21 -8.58 -2.41
C GLN A 125 -4.75 -8.28 -2.71
N PHE A 126 -4.45 -7.33 -3.60
CA PHE A 126 -3.09 -7.13 -4.10
C PHE A 126 -2.08 -6.71 -3.01
N PRO A 127 -2.45 -5.85 -2.03
CA PRO A 127 -1.55 -5.55 -0.92
C PRO A 127 -1.08 -6.80 -0.17
N TRP A 128 -1.94 -7.81 -0.01
CA TRP A 128 -1.61 -9.06 0.68
C TRP A 128 -0.71 -10.00 -0.12
N GLN A 129 -0.67 -9.85 -1.44
CA GLN A 129 0.20 -10.64 -2.32
C GLN A 129 1.64 -10.10 -2.33
N LEU A 130 1.88 -8.96 -1.68
CA LEU A 130 3.21 -8.41 -1.48
C LEU A 130 3.76 -8.91 -0.14
N ASN A 131 4.89 -9.62 -0.21
CA ASN A 131 5.66 -9.93 0.98
C ASN A 131 6.20 -8.65 1.62
N ILE A 132 6.52 -8.72 2.91
CA ILE A 132 7.28 -7.67 3.59
C ILE A 132 8.56 -7.38 2.80
N ASN A 133 8.75 -6.11 2.44
CA ASN A 133 9.77 -5.68 1.51
C ASN A 133 10.57 -4.51 2.11
N LEU A 134 11.89 -4.68 2.21
CA LEU A 134 12.78 -3.65 2.73
C LEU A 134 12.73 -2.33 1.94
N MET A 135 12.45 -2.38 0.63
CA MET A 135 12.30 -1.18 -0.19
C MET A 135 11.10 -0.35 0.26
N TYR A 136 9.95 -1.01 0.44
CA TYR A 136 8.74 -0.38 0.97
C TYR A 136 8.98 0.17 2.38
N PHE A 137 9.66 -0.62 3.21
CA PHE A 137 10.02 -0.25 4.56
C PHE A 137 10.86 1.03 4.62
N TYR A 138 11.94 1.08 3.83
CA TYR A 138 12.84 2.22 3.77
C TYR A 138 12.19 3.45 3.11
N ARG A 139 11.33 3.26 2.11
CA ARG A 139 10.59 4.35 1.48
C ARG A 139 9.81 5.17 2.51
N TYR A 140 8.98 4.51 3.32
CA TYR A 140 8.20 5.21 4.33
C TYR A 140 9.08 5.71 5.48
N TYR A 141 10.17 5.00 5.82
CA TYR A 141 11.21 5.55 6.69
C TYR A 141 11.66 6.93 6.20
N ARG A 142 12.09 7.03 4.95
CA ARG A 142 12.61 8.27 4.37
C ARG A 142 11.57 9.37 4.28
N ILE A 143 10.34 9.06 3.86
CA ILE A 143 9.29 10.07 3.67
C ILE A 143 8.86 10.68 5.01
N PHE A 144 8.61 9.86 6.03
CA PHE A 144 8.10 10.36 7.32
C PHE A 144 9.21 10.82 8.28
N ASN A 145 10.47 10.40 8.09
CA ASN A 145 11.60 10.86 8.92
C ASN A 145 12.23 12.18 8.42
N GLU A 146 11.50 12.96 7.63
CA GLU A 146 11.90 14.31 7.24
C GLU A 146 11.44 15.33 8.28
N LEU A 147 12.29 16.32 8.55
CA LEU A 147 12.18 17.20 9.72
C LEU A 147 10.78 17.81 9.91
N ASP A 148 10.16 18.31 8.84
CA ASP A 148 8.87 19.00 8.96
C ASP A 148 7.70 18.04 9.16
N ILE A 149 7.78 16.82 8.62
CA ILE A 149 6.79 15.77 8.87
C ILE A 149 6.96 15.20 10.28
N ASP A 150 8.19 14.96 10.70
CA ASP A 150 8.51 14.46 12.03
C ASP A 150 8.07 15.42 13.14
N LYS A 151 8.21 16.75 12.93
CA LYS A 151 7.67 17.76 13.86
C LYS A 151 6.15 17.65 14.02
N ILE A 152 5.42 17.45 12.92
CA ILE A 152 3.95 17.30 12.94
C ILE A 152 3.59 16.03 13.73
N LEU A 153 4.27 14.92 13.45
CA LEU A 153 4.07 13.67 14.17
C LEU A 153 4.38 13.81 15.66
N TYR A 154 5.53 14.38 16.01
CA TYR A 154 5.92 14.57 17.41
C TYR A 154 4.92 15.43 18.17
N LYS A 155 4.41 16.50 17.55
CA LYS A 155 3.36 17.33 18.15
C LYS A 155 2.06 16.56 18.41
N LYS A 156 1.68 15.67 17.48
CA LYS A 156 0.44 14.90 17.57
C LYS A 156 0.52 13.72 18.55
N VAL A 157 1.65 13.02 18.52
CA VAL A 157 1.80 11.69 19.10
C VAL A 157 2.80 11.66 20.26
N GLY A 158 3.71 12.64 20.32
CA GLY A 158 4.78 12.68 21.32
C GLY A 158 5.91 11.68 21.06
N LEU A 159 6.06 11.23 19.81
CA LEU A 159 7.10 10.32 19.34
C LEU A 159 7.74 10.86 18.06
N HIS A 160 9.07 10.78 17.99
CA HIS A 160 9.79 10.93 16.73
C HIS A 160 9.57 9.68 15.87
N TYR A 161 9.45 9.88 14.56
CA TYR A 161 9.15 8.80 13.62
C TYR A 161 10.24 7.74 13.60
N GLU A 162 11.51 8.12 13.71
CA GLU A 162 12.62 7.15 13.81
C GLU A 162 12.38 6.16 14.97
N ASN A 163 12.05 6.65 16.16
CA ASN A 163 11.79 5.79 17.33
C ASN A 163 10.54 4.94 17.13
N LEU A 164 9.45 5.51 16.60
CA LEU A 164 8.23 4.78 16.25
C LEU A 164 8.52 3.63 15.28
N PHE A 165 9.29 3.92 14.24
CA PHE A 165 9.66 2.97 13.19
C PHE A 165 10.52 1.83 13.74
N LEU A 166 11.54 2.14 14.55
CA LEU A 166 12.43 1.13 15.15
C LEU A 166 11.69 0.23 16.14
N MET A 167 10.80 0.79 16.96
CA MET A 167 9.94 -0.01 17.84
C MET A 167 8.97 -0.88 17.03
N GLY A 168 8.35 -0.33 15.98
CA GLY A 168 7.49 -1.10 15.06
C GLY A 168 8.23 -2.26 14.39
N ALA A 169 9.46 -2.03 13.92
CA ALA A 169 10.36 -3.04 13.37
C ALA A 169 10.67 -4.15 14.38
N SER A 170 10.92 -3.76 15.63
CA SER A 170 11.22 -4.68 16.72
C SER A 170 10.01 -5.54 17.08
N LEU A 171 8.82 -4.92 17.16
CA LEU A 171 7.57 -5.62 17.38
C LEU A 171 7.25 -6.58 16.22
N LEU A 172 7.50 -6.18 14.98
CA LEU A 172 7.37 -7.05 13.81
C LEU A 172 8.26 -8.30 13.94
N GLY A 173 9.53 -8.11 14.34
CA GLY A 173 10.44 -9.22 14.61
C GLY A 173 9.99 -10.13 15.74
N HIS A 174 9.45 -9.56 16.83
CA HIS A 174 8.87 -10.31 17.95
C HIS A 174 7.64 -11.10 17.50
N TYR A 175 6.69 -10.44 16.84
CA TYR A 175 5.41 -11.03 16.43
C TYR A 175 5.54 -12.02 15.27
N LYS A 176 6.66 -12.02 14.55
CA LYS A 176 6.99 -13.09 13.62
C LYS A 176 7.12 -14.45 14.33
N ASN A 177 7.63 -14.48 15.57
CA ASN A 177 7.94 -15.71 16.30
C ASN A 177 7.06 -15.96 17.53
N ASN A 178 6.40 -14.91 18.03
CA ASN A 178 5.52 -14.95 19.19
C ASN A 178 4.18 -14.32 18.81
N PHE A 179 3.07 -14.72 19.43
CA PHE A 179 1.75 -14.13 19.12
C PHE A 179 1.26 -13.14 20.18
N ILE A 180 1.96 -13.06 21.31
CA ILE A 180 1.62 -12.19 22.45
C ILE A 180 2.83 -11.43 23.01
N ILE A 181 2.53 -10.31 23.64
CA ILE A 181 3.40 -9.61 24.59
C ILE A 181 2.63 -9.44 25.90
N LYS A 182 3.26 -9.66 27.05
CA LYS A 182 2.68 -9.43 28.37
C LYS A 182 3.11 -8.08 28.93
N GLU A 183 2.23 -7.42 29.70
CA GLU A 183 2.63 -6.29 30.53
C GLU A 183 3.41 -6.75 31.78
N PRO A 184 4.34 -5.93 32.32
CA PRO A 184 4.77 -4.62 31.83
C PRO A 184 5.76 -4.70 30.67
N PHE A 185 5.75 -3.68 29.80
CA PHE A 185 6.74 -3.57 28.72
C PHE A 185 8.12 -3.19 29.24
N SER A 186 9.15 -3.75 28.62
CA SER A 186 10.53 -3.33 28.80
C SER A 186 11.24 -3.29 27.44
N THR A 187 12.24 -2.42 27.31
CA THR A 187 13.10 -2.35 26.13
C THR A 187 14.56 -2.28 26.54
N ASN A 188 15.40 -2.92 25.72
CA ASN A 188 16.85 -2.75 25.74
C ASN A 188 17.34 -1.99 24.50
N ILE A 189 16.43 -1.43 23.69
CA ILE A 189 16.77 -0.68 22.47
C ILE A 189 17.37 0.66 22.87
N LYS A 190 18.58 0.92 22.40
CA LYS A 190 19.33 2.15 22.74
C LYS A 190 18.57 3.40 22.28
N GLY A 191 18.35 4.32 23.23
CA GLY A 191 17.69 5.61 22.98
C GLY A 191 16.17 5.52 22.86
N ILE A 192 15.56 4.46 23.38
CA ILE A 192 14.11 4.29 23.48
C ILE A 192 13.76 4.03 24.94
N THR A 193 12.79 4.77 25.46
CA THR A 193 12.31 4.67 26.84
C THR A 193 11.06 3.80 26.96
N ASN A 194 10.79 3.28 28.16
CA ASN A 194 9.54 2.55 28.42
C ASN A 194 8.28 3.43 28.26
N ASP A 195 8.40 4.75 28.45
CA ASP A 195 7.32 5.70 28.18
C ASP A 195 6.99 5.78 26.68
N GLU A 196 8.02 5.82 25.82
CA GLU A 196 7.83 5.81 24.38
C GLU A 196 7.18 4.51 23.87
N ILE A 197 7.52 3.36 24.46
CA ILE A 197 6.83 2.10 24.15
C ILE A 197 5.35 2.19 24.51
N LYS A 198 5.01 2.73 25.69
CA LYS A 198 3.61 2.91 26.10
C LYS A 198 2.86 3.82 25.12
N LYS A 199 3.48 4.94 24.72
CA LYS A 199 2.93 5.82 23.68
C LYS A 199 2.70 5.08 22.37
N LEU A 200 3.65 4.24 21.94
CA LEU A 200 3.48 3.43 20.74
C LEU A 200 2.25 2.52 20.84
N PHE A 201 2.15 1.72 21.89
CA PHE A 201 1.02 0.80 22.08
C PHE A 201 -0.31 1.55 22.12
N ASN A 202 -0.38 2.76 22.68
CA ASN A 202 -1.59 3.58 22.65
C ASN A 202 -2.04 3.97 21.23
N ILE A 203 -1.15 3.98 20.24
CA ILE A 203 -1.47 4.32 18.84
C ILE A 203 -1.87 3.09 18.03
N ILE A 204 -1.21 1.95 18.28
CA ILE A 204 -1.31 0.76 17.43
C ILE A 204 -2.16 -0.35 18.05
N SER A 205 -2.65 -0.16 19.28
CA SER A 205 -3.46 -1.14 19.98
C SER A 205 -4.79 -0.59 20.48
N ILE A 206 -5.72 -1.50 20.73
CA ILE A 206 -7.05 -1.19 21.26
C ILE A 206 -7.51 -2.30 22.20
N ASP A 207 -8.26 -1.95 23.25
CA ASP A 207 -8.93 -2.92 24.11
C ASP A 207 -10.02 -3.69 23.35
N LEU A 208 -10.09 -5.01 23.58
CA LEU A 208 -11.00 -5.90 22.86
C LEU A 208 -12.46 -5.44 22.90
N ASP A 209 -12.95 -5.00 24.05
CA ASP A 209 -14.34 -4.59 24.21
C ASP A 209 -14.68 -3.31 23.45
N ASP A 210 -13.75 -2.35 23.41
CA ASP A 210 -13.93 -1.15 22.62
C ASP A 210 -13.82 -1.43 21.14
N PHE A 211 -12.94 -2.36 20.75
CA PHE A 211 -12.84 -2.80 19.37
C PHE A 211 -14.12 -3.48 18.88
N LYS A 212 -14.72 -4.35 19.71
CA LYS A 212 -16.01 -4.98 19.43
C LYS A 212 -17.10 -3.94 19.15
N LYS A 213 -17.17 -2.87 19.94
CA LYS A 213 -18.15 -1.79 19.73
C LYS A 213 -17.95 -1.09 18.39
N ILE A 214 -16.71 -0.76 18.04
CA ILE A 214 -16.37 -0.11 16.76
C ILE A 214 -16.75 -1.02 15.59
N ILE A 215 -16.27 -2.27 15.59
CA ILE A 215 -16.58 -3.23 14.52
C ILE A 215 -18.10 -3.45 14.40
N GLN A 216 -18.81 -3.57 15.52
CA GLN A 216 -20.26 -3.76 15.51
C GLN A 216 -21.00 -2.57 14.88
N SER A 217 -20.51 -1.34 15.07
CA SER A 217 -21.11 -0.13 14.49
C SER A 217 -20.90 0.00 12.97
N GLU A 218 -19.85 -0.62 12.44
CA GLU A 218 -19.49 -0.59 11.02
C GLU A 218 -19.91 -1.86 10.26
N HIS A 219 -20.35 -2.88 11.00
CA HIS A 219 -20.69 -4.18 10.45
C HIS A 219 -21.94 -4.09 9.58
N SER A 220 -21.78 -4.36 8.29
CA SER A 220 -22.86 -4.51 7.33
C SER A 220 -22.81 -5.91 6.69
N VAL A 221 -24.00 -6.49 6.44
CA VAL A 221 -24.14 -7.73 5.66
C VAL A 221 -24.73 -7.36 4.31
N ASP A 222 -23.91 -6.72 3.49
CA ASP A 222 -24.22 -6.23 2.15
C ASP A 222 -22.98 -6.40 1.25
N GLU A 223 -22.96 -5.79 0.07
CA GLU A 223 -21.83 -5.87 -0.85
C GLU A 223 -20.50 -5.38 -0.25
N LYS A 224 -20.52 -4.65 0.89
CA LYS A 224 -19.34 -4.14 1.61
C LYS A 224 -18.83 -5.10 2.68
N PHE A 225 -19.56 -6.20 2.95
CA PHE A 225 -19.22 -7.20 3.97
C PHE A 225 -17.75 -7.62 3.90
N ALA A 226 -17.22 -7.84 2.70
CA ALA A 226 -15.87 -8.33 2.51
C ALA A 226 -14.77 -7.24 2.58
N TYR A 227 -15.17 -5.97 2.61
CA TYR A 227 -14.29 -4.81 2.40
C TYR A 227 -14.14 -3.91 3.64
N ASN A 228 -15.09 -3.99 4.59
CA ASN A 228 -15.03 -3.23 5.84
C ASN A 228 -14.09 -3.87 6.87
N THR A 229 -12.78 -3.84 6.62
CA THR A 229 -11.74 -4.37 7.54
C THR A 229 -10.74 -3.32 8.00
N TYR A 230 -10.88 -2.07 7.57
CA TYR A 230 -9.89 -1.02 7.74
C TYR A 230 -9.51 -0.73 9.21
N MET A 231 -10.43 -0.93 10.15
CA MET A 231 -10.15 -0.75 11.57
C MET A 231 -9.10 -1.72 12.12
N LEU A 232 -8.97 -2.93 11.55
CA LEU A 232 -7.88 -3.86 11.87
C LEU A 232 -6.51 -3.31 11.46
N ARG A 233 -6.46 -2.42 10.46
CA ARG A 233 -5.22 -1.79 10.00
C ARG A 233 -4.83 -0.60 10.86
N LEU A 234 -5.81 0.08 11.48
CA LEU A 234 -5.56 1.15 12.45
C LEU A 234 -5.11 0.57 13.80
N TYR A 235 -5.73 -0.53 14.23
CA TYR A 235 -5.40 -1.22 15.48
C TYR A 235 -5.01 -2.69 15.24
N PRO A 236 -3.80 -2.93 14.69
CA PRO A 236 -3.31 -4.29 14.43
C PRO A 236 -3.02 -5.10 15.70
N ILE A 237 -2.93 -4.45 16.86
CA ILE A 237 -2.72 -5.09 18.15
C ILE A 237 -3.99 -5.00 18.99
N ILE A 238 -4.40 -6.12 19.59
CA ILE A 238 -5.60 -6.21 20.40
C ILE A 238 -5.19 -6.51 21.84
N LYS A 239 -5.60 -5.65 22.76
CA LYS A 239 -5.39 -5.83 24.20
C LYS A 239 -6.54 -6.65 24.78
N ASN A 240 -6.21 -7.73 25.48
CA ASN A 240 -7.18 -8.53 26.24
C ASN A 240 -6.48 -9.20 27.44
N LYS A 241 -7.24 -9.93 28.25
CA LYS A 241 -6.70 -10.78 29.32
C LYS A 241 -6.48 -12.21 28.86
N LEU A 242 -5.39 -12.81 29.31
CA LEU A 242 -5.10 -14.23 29.14
C LEU A 242 -4.67 -14.81 30.49
N LYS A 243 -5.51 -15.69 31.06
CA LYS A 243 -5.29 -16.28 32.40
C LYS A 243 -5.07 -15.21 33.49
N GLY A 244 -5.79 -14.09 33.40
CA GLY A 244 -5.68 -12.97 34.33
C GLY A 244 -4.63 -11.91 33.98
N ASP A 245 -3.64 -12.23 33.13
CA ASP A 245 -2.60 -11.28 32.70
C ASP A 245 -3.10 -10.38 31.56
N ASN A 246 -2.75 -9.09 31.60
CA ASN A 246 -2.93 -8.21 30.45
C ASN A 246 -1.93 -8.58 29.35
N VAL A 247 -2.46 -8.84 28.16
CA VAL A 247 -1.67 -9.25 27.00
C VAL A 247 -2.08 -8.50 25.74
N TYR A 248 -1.12 -8.37 24.84
CA TYR A 248 -1.23 -7.69 23.56
C TYR A 248 -1.06 -8.71 22.43
N PHE A 249 -2.15 -9.03 21.75
CA PHE A 249 -2.18 -9.97 20.63
C PHE A 249 -1.92 -9.23 19.32
N CYS A 250 -1.14 -9.82 18.41
CA CYS A 250 -1.05 -9.36 17.02
C CYS A 250 -1.45 -10.51 16.08
N PRO A 251 -2.75 -10.69 15.80
CA PRO A 251 -3.21 -11.85 15.01
C PRO A 251 -2.77 -11.80 13.55
N LEU A 252 -2.52 -10.61 13.00
CA LEU A 252 -2.08 -10.42 11.61
C LEU A 252 -0.85 -9.52 11.58
N THR A 253 0.33 -10.13 11.67
CA THR A 253 1.61 -9.44 11.75
C THR A 253 1.84 -8.46 10.59
N THR A 254 1.33 -8.76 9.39
CA THR A 254 1.41 -7.85 8.23
C THR A 254 0.66 -6.53 8.44
N LEU A 255 -0.43 -6.52 9.22
CA LEU A 255 -1.17 -5.29 9.52
C LEU A 255 -0.35 -4.36 10.43
N LEU A 256 0.42 -4.93 11.37
CA LEU A 256 1.39 -4.16 12.16
C LEU A 256 2.42 -3.50 11.25
N TYR A 257 3.01 -4.27 10.32
CA TYR A 257 3.95 -3.74 9.32
C TYR A 257 3.36 -2.56 8.53
N TRP A 258 2.12 -2.66 8.05
CA TRP A 258 1.46 -1.53 7.37
C TRP A 258 1.19 -0.34 8.30
N ARG A 259 0.82 -0.58 9.56
CA ARG A 259 0.46 0.46 10.52
C ARG A 259 1.59 1.46 10.77
N PHE A 260 2.82 0.98 11.02
CA PHE A 260 3.95 1.88 11.32
C PHE A 260 4.71 2.36 10.06
N THR A 261 4.36 1.85 8.88
CA THR A 261 4.84 2.33 7.58
C THR A 261 3.84 3.32 6.98
N SER A 262 3.07 2.91 5.97
CA SER A 262 2.10 3.76 5.28
C SER A 262 0.93 4.21 6.15
N GLY A 263 0.62 3.47 7.22
CA GLY A 263 -0.48 3.72 8.14
C GLY A 263 -0.30 4.96 9.02
N ILE A 264 0.94 5.43 9.24
CA ILE A 264 1.20 6.65 10.02
C ILE A 264 0.65 7.90 9.35
N TYR A 265 0.50 7.88 8.03
CA TYR A 265 -0.26 8.90 7.31
C TYR A 265 -1.59 9.25 8.00
N TYR A 266 -2.34 8.25 8.47
CA TYR A 266 -3.67 8.47 9.05
C TYR A 266 -3.63 9.16 10.43
N GLU A 267 -2.47 9.16 11.11
CA GLU A 267 -2.29 9.88 12.37
C GLU A 267 -2.18 11.39 12.17
N ILE A 268 -1.59 11.81 11.04
CA ILE A 268 -1.15 13.20 10.83
C ILE A 268 -1.75 13.87 9.60
N CYS A 269 -2.42 13.15 8.70
CA CYS A 269 -2.92 13.74 7.44
C CYS A 269 -4.03 14.78 7.61
N ARG A 270 -4.62 14.89 8.80
CA ARG A 270 -5.61 15.92 9.15
C ARG A 270 -5.00 17.09 9.92
N GLU A 271 -3.72 17.02 10.26
CA GLU A 271 -3.04 18.10 10.96
C GLU A 271 -2.80 19.28 10.01
N LYS A 272 -2.83 20.48 10.58
CA LYS A 272 -2.57 21.71 9.82
C LYS A 272 -1.17 21.65 9.23
N ASP A 273 -1.02 22.17 8.00
CA ASP A 273 0.25 22.31 7.29
C ASP A 273 0.90 20.98 6.90
N PHE A 274 0.18 19.85 6.90
CA PHE A 274 0.70 18.53 6.50
C PHE A 274 0.92 18.38 4.97
N ASP A 275 -0.05 18.80 4.16
CA ASP A 275 -0.12 18.43 2.73
C ASP A 275 1.12 18.86 1.94
N LYS A 276 1.60 20.10 2.15
CA LYS A 276 2.72 20.66 1.40
C LYS A 276 4.05 19.99 1.76
N PRO A 277 4.47 19.90 3.04
CA PRO A 277 5.64 19.10 3.42
C PRO A 277 5.53 17.66 2.92
N PHE A 278 4.36 17.03 2.99
CA PHE A 278 4.24 15.63 2.59
C PHE A 278 4.50 15.44 1.09
N GLY A 279 3.93 16.32 0.25
CA GLY A 279 4.24 16.37 -1.19
C GLY A 279 5.74 16.53 -1.44
N PHE A 280 6.37 17.51 -0.78
CA PHE A 280 7.80 17.80 -0.94
C PHE A 280 8.69 16.63 -0.51
N THR A 281 8.39 15.96 0.60
CA THR A 281 9.18 14.80 1.06
C THR A 281 9.12 13.62 0.08
N PHE A 282 7.97 13.40 -0.56
CA PHE A 282 7.86 12.40 -1.62
C PHE A 282 8.65 12.80 -2.87
N GLN A 283 8.53 14.04 -3.33
CA GLN A 283 9.33 14.58 -4.43
C GLN A 283 10.84 14.44 -4.16
N LYS A 284 11.28 14.77 -2.94
CA LYS A 284 12.66 14.59 -2.50
C LYS A 284 13.09 13.13 -2.57
N TYR A 285 12.27 12.20 -2.08
CA TYR A 285 12.54 10.77 -2.16
C TYR A 285 12.69 10.28 -3.61
N VAL A 286 11.85 10.75 -4.53
CA VAL A 286 11.99 10.45 -5.97
C VAL A 286 13.32 10.94 -6.51
N GLY A 287 13.75 12.15 -6.12
CA GLY A 287 15.08 12.67 -6.43
C GLY A 287 16.21 11.78 -5.91
N GLU A 288 16.09 11.27 -4.67
CA GLU A 288 17.05 10.31 -4.11
C GLU A 288 17.10 9.01 -4.93
N VAL A 289 15.94 8.47 -5.35
CA VAL A 289 15.83 7.28 -6.21
C VAL A 289 16.52 7.51 -7.55
N LEU A 290 16.21 8.63 -8.22
CA LEU A 290 16.82 9.01 -9.50
C LEU A 290 18.35 9.09 -9.35
N ASN A 291 18.85 9.82 -8.36
CA ASN A 291 20.29 9.98 -8.13
C ASN A 291 21.00 8.66 -7.82
N LYS A 292 20.38 7.75 -7.05
CA LYS A 292 20.97 6.44 -6.72
C LYS A 292 20.96 5.46 -7.89
N ALA A 293 19.91 5.48 -8.70
CA ALA A 293 19.84 4.63 -9.88
C ALA A 293 20.72 5.14 -11.03
N ASN A 294 20.93 6.45 -11.10
CA ASN A 294 21.55 7.11 -12.23
C ASN A 294 23.04 6.78 -12.38
N LYS A 295 23.45 6.46 -13.61
CA LYS A 295 24.84 6.20 -13.98
C LYS A 295 25.33 7.05 -15.15
N LYS A 296 24.42 7.52 -16.01
CA LYS A 296 24.80 8.13 -17.30
C LYS A 296 23.86 9.23 -17.80
N MET A 297 22.71 9.43 -17.17
CA MET A 297 21.70 10.40 -17.59
C MET A 297 21.84 11.70 -16.78
N THR A 298 21.27 12.78 -17.28
CA THR A 298 21.22 14.05 -16.56
C THR A 298 19.90 14.16 -15.81
N ILE A 299 19.94 14.64 -14.57
CA ILE A 299 18.74 14.85 -13.75
C ILE A 299 18.57 16.35 -13.53
N TYR A 300 17.38 16.87 -13.85
CA TYR A 300 17.00 18.25 -13.55
C TYR A 300 15.91 18.25 -12.46
N PRO A 301 16.13 18.93 -11.33
CA PRO A 301 15.09 19.16 -10.33
C PRO A 301 14.05 20.18 -10.81
N GLU A 302 12.95 20.30 -10.06
CA GLU A 302 11.97 21.37 -10.23
C GLU A 302 12.63 22.77 -10.16
N GLU A 303 12.29 23.63 -11.11
CA GLU A 303 12.75 25.01 -11.15
C GLU A 303 11.58 25.98 -11.33
N GLU A 304 11.62 27.12 -10.62
CA GLU A 304 10.66 28.21 -10.83
C GLU A 304 11.04 29.02 -12.08
N TYR A 305 10.05 29.40 -12.90
CA TYR A 305 10.22 30.25 -14.07
C TYR A 305 9.06 31.23 -14.27
N GLY A 306 9.22 32.15 -15.23
CA GLY A 306 8.24 33.18 -15.54
C GLY A 306 8.37 34.46 -14.70
N PRO A 307 7.51 35.45 -14.94
CA PRO A 307 7.58 36.74 -14.27
C PRO A 307 7.19 36.63 -12.79
N LYS A 308 7.73 37.51 -11.93
CA LYS A 308 7.51 37.50 -10.47
C LYS A 308 6.03 37.44 -10.03
N LYS A 309 5.12 38.02 -10.83
CA LYS A 309 3.67 38.04 -10.55
C LYS A 309 2.91 36.80 -11.04
N ASN A 310 3.54 35.95 -11.85
CA ASN A 310 2.95 34.73 -12.39
C ASN A 310 4.04 33.66 -12.51
N LYS A 311 4.67 33.35 -11.37
CA LYS A 311 5.66 32.28 -11.28
C LYS A 311 5.00 30.95 -11.56
N LYS A 312 5.68 30.13 -12.36
CA LYS A 312 5.33 28.75 -12.67
C LYS A 312 6.48 27.85 -12.24
N ASN A 313 6.21 26.57 -12.15
CA ASN A 313 7.24 25.56 -11.90
C ASN A 313 7.31 24.60 -13.09
N THR A 314 8.50 24.07 -13.35
CA THR A 314 8.65 22.92 -14.24
C THR A 314 7.96 21.69 -13.63
N VAL A 315 7.99 20.56 -14.34
CA VAL A 315 7.72 19.27 -13.67
C VAL A 315 8.69 19.03 -12.52
N ASP A 316 8.29 18.18 -11.57
CA ASP A 316 9.04 17.90 -10.36
C ASP A 316 10.46 17.37 -10.62
N TRP A 317 10.60 16.52 -11.65
CA TRP A 317 11.88 15.98 -12.09
C TRP A 317 11.90 15.75 -13.61
N ILE A 318 13.07 15.97 -14.21
CA ILE A 318 13.35 15.55 -15.59
C ILE A 318 14.55 14.60 -15.58
N LEU A 319 14.39 13.42 -16.18
CA LEU A 319 15.49 12.51 -16.45
C LEU A 319 15.79 12.54 -17.95
N ASP A 320 16.97 13.04 -18.31
CA ASP A 320 17.36 13.36 -19.69
C ASP A 320 18.43 12.39 -20.22
N GLU A 321 18.15 11.86 -21.40
CA GLU A 321 19.06 11.17 -22.28
C GLU A 321 19.07 11.88 -23.65
N LYS A 322 20.14 11.70 -24.43
CA LYS A 322 20.39 12.45 -25.68
C LYS A 322 19.17 12.57 -26.61
N ASP A 323 18.36 11.53 -26.73
CA ASP A 323 17.23 11.47 -27.67
C ASP A 323 15.87 11.17 -27.02
N ALA A 324 15.81 11.18 -25.68
CA ALA A 324 14.56 11.06 -24.92
C ALA A 324 14.67 11.67 -23.52
N ALA A 325 13.57 12.20 -22.99
CA ALA A 325 13.46 12.60 -21.60
C ALA A 325 12.16 12.12 -20.95
N LEU A 326 12.25 11.77 -19.66
CA LEU A 326 11.09 11.57 -18.81
C LEU A 326 10.72 12.88 -18.13
N PHE A 327 9.45 13.28 -18.21
CA PHE A 327 8.89 14.41 -17.48
C PHE A 327 8.06 13.84 -16.34
N ILE A 328 8.55 13.96 -15.10
CA ILE A 328 8.02 13.24 -13.94
C ILE A 328 7.30 14.20 -13.01
N GLU A 329 6.03 13.93 -12.74
CA GLU A 329 5.18 14.67 -11.79
C GLU A 329 4.77 13.76 -10.64
N CYS A 330 5.13 14.12 -9.41
CA CYS A 330 4.96 13.36 -8.19
C CYS A 330 3.62 13.69 -7.52
N LYS A 331 2.81 12.67 -7.23
CA LYS A 331 1.53 12.81 -6.51
C LYS A 331 1.45 11.90 -5.29
N THR A 332 1.23 12.50 -4.13
CA THR A 332 1.04 11.79 -2.85
C THR A 332 -0.41 11.42 -2.54
N LYS A 333 -1.35 11.80 -3.43
CA LYS A 333 -2.78 11.63 -3.18
C LYS A 333 -3.13 10.15 -3.06
N ARG A 334 -3.89 9.83 -2.01
CA ARG A 334 -4.45 8.49 -1.76
C ARG A 334 -5.93 8.48 -2.09
N LEU A 335 -6.38 7.39 -2.72
CA LEU A 335 -7.79 7.04 -2.79
C LEU A 335 -8.37 6.90 -1.38
N ILE A 336 -9.47 7.58 -1.12
CA ILE A 336 -10.21 7.45 0.15
C ILE A 336 -10.86 6.06 0.25
N VAL A 337 -11.02 5.55 1.48
CA VAL A 337 -11.59 4.19 1.70
C VAL A 337 -12.94 4.01 1.01
N PRO A 338 -13.92 4.93 1.12
CA PRO A 338 -15.20 4.78 0.43
C PRO A 338 -15.05 4.57 -1.09
N ALA A 339 -14.17 5.33 -1.75
CA ALA A 339 -13.92 5.20 -3.18
C ALA A 339 -13.36 3.83 -3.59
N LYS A 340 -12.80 3.04 -2.65
CA LYS A 340 -12.27 1.70 -2.89
C LYS A 340 -13.28 0.58 -2.63
N ILE A 341 -14.37 0.87 -1.91
CA ILE A 341 -15.29 -0.15 -1.40
C ILE A 341 -16.73 0.02 -1.91
N GLU A 342 -17.12 1.21 -2.37
CA GLU A 342 -18.45 1.43 -2.95
C GLU A 342 -18.54 0.83 -4.36
N LEU A 343 -19.61 0.08 -4.63
CA LEU A 343 -19.85 -0.52 -5.95
C LEU A 343 -20.81 0.31 -6.81
N ASN A 344 -21.84 0.90 -6.18
CA ASN A 344 -22.97 1.53 -6.87
C ASN A 344 -22.87 3.06 -6.93
N ASP A 345 -22.26 3.74 -5.95
CA ASP A 345 -22.03 5.19 -5.97
C ASP A 345 -20.67 5.51 -6.59
N THR A 346 -20.68 6.13 -7.78
CA THR A 346 -19.45 6.50 -8.51
C THR A 346 -18.92 7.88 -8.16
N LEU A 347 -19.71 8.74 -7.51
CA LEU A 347 -19.36 10.16 -7.35
C LEU A 347 -18.03 10.36 -6.63
N LEU A 348 -17.70 9.48 -5.70
CA LEU A 348 -16.44 9.53 -4.97
C LEU A 348 -15.26 9.05 -5.81
N LEU A 349 -15.43 7.95 -6.56
CA LEU A 349 -14.39 7.45 -7.46
C LEU A 349 -14.12 8.47 -8.58
N ASP A 350 -15.18 8.98 -9.23
CA ASP A 350 -15.09 9.97 -10.31
C ASP A 350 -14.31 11.21 -9.85
N LYS A 351 -14.56 11.70 -8.62
CA LYS A 351 -13.81 12.82 -8.01
C LYS A 351 -12.34 12.51 -7.76
N GLU A 352 -11.98 11.26 -7.47
CA GLU A 352 -10.58 10.87 -7.34
C GLU A 352 -9.90 10.74 -8.72
N LEU A 353 -10.60 10.23 -9.74
CA LEU A 353 -10.10 10.14 -11.12
C LEU A 353 -9.92 11.52 -11.77
N GLU A 354 -10.77 12.50 -11.44
CA GLU A 354 -10.60 13.92 -11.81
C GLU A 354 -9.22 14.43 -11.40
N LYS A 355 -8.74 14.13 -10.19
CA LYS A 355 -7.45 14.63 -9.68
C LYS A 355 -6.27 14.07 -10.46
N ILE A 356 -6.33 12.80 -10.88
CA ILE A 356 -5.30 12.20 -11.74
C ILE A 356 -5.34 12.84 -13.12
N SER A 357 -6.54 13.07 -13.67
CA SER A 357 -6.71 13.74 -14.96
C SER A 357 -6.18 15.18 -14.93
N ASP A 358 -6.37 15.91 -13.83
CA ASP A 358 -5.80 17.23 -13.61
C ASP A 358 -4.26 17.21 -13.57
N ALA A 359 -3.67 16.21 -12.91
CA ALA A 359 -2.22 16.02 -12.88
C ALA A 359 -1.64 15.78 -14.28
N ILE A 360 -2.29 14.94 -15.08
CA ILE A 360 -1.88 14.66 -16.47
C ILE A 360 -1.91 15.95 -17.31
N VAL A 361 -3.00 16.70 -17.23
CA VAL A 361 -3.17 17.94 -17.99
C VAL A 361 -2.20 19.03 -17.52
N GLN A 362 -1.90 19.09 -16.21
CA GLN A 362 -0.85 19.95 -15.67
C GLN A 362 0.49 19.66 -16.35
N VAL A 363 0.89 18.39 -16.46
CA VAL A 363 2.14 18.03 -17.15
C VAL A 363 2.12 18.47 -18.61
N TYR A 364 1.04 18.25 -19.36
CA TYR A 364 0.96 18.74 -20.74
C TYR A 364 1.04 20.27 -20.84
N LYS A 365 0.48 21.03 -19.90
CA LYS A 365 0.67 22.50 -19.85
C LYS A 365 2.14 22.86 -19.66
N THR A 366 2.85 22.14 -18.78
CA THR A 366 4.28 22.39 -18.58
C THR A 366 5.13 21.97 -19.78
N ILE A 367 4.75 20.90 -20.50
CA ILE A 367 5.37 20.50 -21.77
C ILE A 367 5.15 21.57 -22.84
N LYS A 368 3.96 22.16 -22.90
CA LYS A 368 3.70 23.31 -23.78
C LYS A 368 4.68 24.46 -23.49
N ASP A 369 4.83 24.83 -22.22
CA ASP A 369 5.78 25.89 -21.84
C ASP A 369 7.23 25.50 -22.18
N HIS A 370 7.61 24.23 -22.06
CA HIS A 370 8.91 23.72 -22.51
C HIS A 370 9.11 23.87 -24.02
N ILE A 371 8.14 23.44 -24.84
CA ILE A 371 8.15 23.60 -26.31
C ILE A 371 8.27 25.08 -26.70
N ASP A 372 7.58 25.95 -25.95
CA ASP A 372 7.64 27.41 -26.10
C ASP A 372 8.94 28.02 -25.54
N LYS A 373 9.93 27.19 -25.19
CA LYS A 373 11.28 27.55 -24.72
C LYS A 373 11.30 28.38 -23.42
N GLN A 374 10.32 28.17 -22.54
CA GLN A 374 10.26 28.88 -21.26
C GLN A 374 11.07 28.21 -20.14
N TYR A 375 11.48 26.96 -20.33
CA TYR A 375 12.28 26.23 -19.33
C TYR A 375 13.70 26.80 -19.24
N PRO A 376 14.18 27.16 -18.04
CA PRO A 376 15.47 27.83 -17.86
C PRO A 376 16.67 26.90 -18.10
N SER A 377 16.71 25.76 -17.42
CA SER A 377 17.89 24.86 -17.43
C SER A 377 17.77 23.68 -18.40
N PHE A 378 16.58 23.44 -18.96
CA PHE A 378 16.33 22.33 -19.88
C PHE A 378 15.70 22.84 -21.19
N PRO A 379 16.53 23.18 -22.21
CA PRO A 379 16.04 23.75 -23.47
C PRO A 379 15.35 22.69 -24.33
N TYR A 380 14.32 23.13 -25.07
CA TYR A 380 13.59 22.27 -25.99
C TYR A 380 14.44 21.88 -27.22
N ASP A 381 14.47 20.58 -27.48
CA ASP A 381 15.00 19.99 -28.71
C ASP A 381 13.92 19.15 -29.38
N LYS A 382 13.54 19.54 -30.61
CA LYS A 382 12.52 18.85 -31.42
C LYS A 382 12.90 17.39 -31.73
N LYS A 383 14.18 17.01 -31.66
CA LYS A 383 14.64 15.63 -31.90
C LYS A 383 14.51 14.73 -30.67
N ARG A 384 14.27 15.32 -29.49
CA ARG A 384 14.14 14.58 -28.23
C ARG A 384 12.69 14.19 -28.02
N GLU A 385 12.46 12.90 -27.79
CA GLU A 385 11.12 12.41 -27.44
C GLU A 385 10.83 12.67 -25.96
N ILE A 386 9.62 13.15 -25.64
CA ILE A 386 9.20 13.44 -24.27
C ILE A 386 8.19 12.39 -23.82
N TYR A 387 8.44 11.76 -22.68
CA TYR A 387 7.53 10.81 -22.06
C TYR A 387 7.03 11.34 -20.72
N PRO A 388 5.76 11.78 -20.63
CA PRO A 388 5.15 12.21 -19.38
C PRO A 388 4.92 11.01 -18.44
N VAL A 389 5.27 11.16 -17.16
CA VAL A 389 5.05 10.16 -16.12
C VAL A 389 4.40 10.82 -14.91
N ILE A 390 3.19 10.39 -14.56
CA ILE A 390 2.56 10.73 -13.29
C ILE A 390 2.94 9.65 -12.28
N LEU A 391 3.80 10.03 -11.35
CA LEU A 391 4.39 9.15 -10.37
C LEU A 391 3.63 9.24 -9.05
N THR A 392 2.96 8.16 -8.64
CA THR A 392 2.13 8.14 -7.42
C THR A 392 2.82 7.42 -6.27
N LEU A 393 2.65 7.91 -5.03
CA LEU A 393 3.18 7.24 -3.84
C LEU A 393 2.44 5.91 -3.53
N GLU A 394 1.13 5.88 -3.75
CA GLU A 394 0.32 4.66 -3.59
C GLU A 394 -0.03 4.07 -4.96
N GLU A 395 -0.33 2.77 -4.96
CA GLU A 395 -0.82 2.06 -6.14
C GLU A 395 -2.29 2.42 -6.40
N TRP A 396 -2.60 2.84 -7.63
CA TRP A 396 -3.96 3.16 -8.06
C TRP A 396 -4.64 2.00 -8.81
N TYR A 397 -3.90 0.94 -9.18
CA TYR A 397 -4.45 -0.24 -9.86
C TYR A 397 -5.33 0.11 -11.08
N SER A 398 -4.83 1.04 -11.90
CA SER A 398 -5.55 1.60 -13.06
C SER A 398 -5.63 0.66 -14.27
N PHE A 399 -5.14 -0.57 -14.16
CA PHE A 399 -5.09 -1.57 -15.24
C PHE A 399 -6.46 -2.11 -15.67
N ALA A 400 -7.54 -1.82 -14.94
CA ALA A 400 -8.88 -2.14 -15.41
C ALA A 400 -9.26 -1.18 -16.55
N ASP A 401 -9.31 -1.68 -17.78
CA ASP A 401 -9.52 -0.90 -19.02
C ASP A 401 -10.52 0.27 -18.88
N PRO A 402 -11.70 0.15 -18.23
CA PRO A 402 -12.62 1.29 -18.11
C PRO A 402 -12.12 2.44 -17.25
N ILE A 403 -11.33 2.18 -16.19
CA ILE A 403 -10.77 3.24 -15.36
C ILE A 403 -9.76 4.03 -16.19
N TYR A 404 -8.92 3.33 -16.93
CA TYR A 404 -8.00 3.98 -17.87
C TYR A 404 -8.74 4.76 -18.96
N GLN A 405 -9.80 4.19 -19.56
CA GLN A 405 -10.62 4.91 -20.54
C GLN A 405 -11.34 6.13 -19.93
N GLU A 406 -11.81 6.03 -18.69
CA GLU A 406 -12.45 7.13 -17.99
C GLU A 406 -11.47 8.28 -17.75
N ILE A 407 -10.26 7.98 -17.26
CA ILE A 407 -9.17 8.94 -17.13
C ILE A 407 -8.86 9.55 -18.50
N LYS A 408 -8.70 8.72 -19.55
CA LYS A 408 -8.42 9.19 -20.91
C LYS A 408 -9.49 10.15 -21.42
N ASN A 409 -10.77 9.84 -21.23
CA ASN A 409 -11.88 10.70 -21.65
C ASN A 409 -11.87 12.04 -20.91
N LYS A 410 -11.64 12.02 -19.59
CA LYS A 410 -11.49 13.24 -18.78
C LYS A 410 -10.30 14.08 -19.23
N VAL A 411 -9.17 13.45 -19.55
CA VAL A 411 -7.99 14.14 -20.08
C VAL A 411 -8.27 14.78 -21.43
N ILE A 412 -8.90 14.08 -22.38
CA ILE A 412 -9.26 14.62 -23.70
C ILE A 412 -10.10 15.90 -23.55
N GLU A 413 -11.13 15.86 -22.70
CA GLU A 413 -11.99 17.00 -22.47
C GLU A 413 -11.24 18.17 -21.83
N LYS A 414 -10.37 17.90 -20.84
CA LYS A 414 -9.54 18.93 -20.21
C LYS A 414 -8.48 19.50 -21.14
N LEU A 415 -7.87 18.71 -22.04
CA LEU A 415 -6.95 19.22 -23.05
C LEU A 415 -7.69 20.21 -23.96
N ARG A 416 -8.88 19.84 -24.44
CA ARG A 416 -9.75 20.71 -25.25
C ARG A 416 -10.08 22.02 -24.52
N GLN A 417 -10.49 21.94 -23.26
CA GLN A 417 -10.80 23.13 -22.43
C GLN A 417 -9.59 24.06 -22.23
N ASN A 418 -8.37 23.52 -22.27
CA ASN A 418 -7.14 24.30 -22.10
C ASN A 418 -6.46 24.65 -23.43
N GLY A 419 -7.10 24.38 -24.58
CA GLY A 419 -6.55 24.68 -25.91
C GLY A 419 -5.28 23.88 -26.24
N LEU A 420 -5.11 22.71 -25.65
CA LEU A 420 -3.98 21.81 -25.90
C LEU A 420 -4.33 20.79 -27.00
N PRO A 421 -3.40 20.41 -27.90
CA PRO A 421 -3.66 19.43 -28.95
C PRO A 421 -4.00 18.06 -28.37
N LYS A 422 -5.03 17.40 -28.91
CA LYS A 422 -5.40 16.03 -28.50
C LYS A 422 -4.38 15.01 -29.01
N GLU A 423 -3.71 15.33 -30.11
CA GLU A 423 -2.70 14.52 -30.81
C GLU A 423 -1.49 14.26 -29.90
N TRP A 424 -1.26 15.10 -28.89
CA TRP A 424 -0.22 14.88 -27.89
C TRP A 424 -0.42 13.61 -27.08
N LEU A 425 -1.64 13.09 -26.96
CA LEU A 425 -1.88 11.78 -26.35
C LEU A 425 -1.30 10.62 -27.16
N GLU A 426 -1.01 10.83 -28.44
CA GLU A 426 -0.39 9.85 -29.34
C GLU A 426 1.10 10.17 -29.55
N GLU A 427 1.46 11.44 -29.68
CA GLU A 427 2.85 11.89 -29.89
C GLU A 427 3.70 11.79 -28.62
N MET A 428 3.12 12.07 -27.45
CA MET A 428 3.78 12.11 -26.13
C MET A 428 2.90 11.42 -25.07
N PRO A 429 2.57 10.13 -25.25
CA PRO A 429 1.62 9.43 -24.38
C PRO A 429 2.09 9.40 -22.92
N TYR A 430 1.19 9.76 -22.01
CA TYR A 430 1.47 9.75 -20.57
C TYR A 430 1.48 8.33 -20.01
N SER A 431 2.18 8.13 -18.90
CA SER A 431 2.13 6.90 -18.11
C SER A 431 1.76 7.20 -16.65
N LEU A 432 0.92 6.35 -16.05
CA LEU A 432 0.73 6.31 -14.60
C LEU A 432 1.70 5.28 -14.02
N CYS A 433 2.44 5.64 -12.99
CA CYS A 433 3.45 4.75 -12.39
C CYS A 433 3.42 4.85 -10.87
N GLY A 434 3.31 3.73 -10.18
CA GLY A 434 3.52 3.68 -8.74
C GLY A 434 5.01 3.77 -8.41
N ILE A 435 5.38 4.48 -7.34
CA ILE A 435 6.79 4.60 -6.90
C ILE A 435 7.48 3.25 -6.68
N ARG A 436 6.73 2.22 -6.29
CA ARG A 436 7.26 0.86 -6.14
C ARG A 436 7.79 0.31 -7.45
N GLU A 437 7.07 0.50 -8.54
CA GLU A 437 7.54 0.10 -9.87
C GLU A 437 8.66 1.02 -10.33
N PHE A 438 8.51 2.33 -10.07
CA PHE A 438 9.47 3.35 -10.50
C PHE A 438 10.90 3.11 -9.99
N GLU A 439 11.04 2.72 -8.72
CA GLU A 439 12.32 2.35 -8.09
C GLU A 439 13.08 1.26 -8.87
N GLU A 440 12.35 0.38 -9.56
CA GLU A 440 12.91 -0.67 -10.39
C GLU A 440 13.12 -0.22 -11.83
N ILE A 441 12.10 0.35 -12.47
CA ILE A 441 12.16 0.65 -13.92
C ILE A 441 13.21 1.71 -14.25
N VAL A 442 13.49 2.65 -13.35
CA VAL A 442 14.56 3.63 -13.57
C VAL A 442 15.91 2.94 -13.70
N GLN A 443 16.17 1.87 -12.94
CA GLN A 443 17.41 1.09 -13.05
C GLN A 443 17.49 0.36 -14.40
N ILE A 444 16.35 -0.14 -14.88
CA ILE A 444 16.25 -0.79 -16.19
C ILE A 444 16.49 0.22 -17.31
N MET A 445 15.86 1.39 -17.25
CA MET A 445 16.07 2.48 -18.21
C MET A 445 17.54 2.93 -18.24
N GLN A 446 18.22 2.96 -17.10
CA GLN A 446 19.66 3.24 -17.05
C GLN A 446 20.49 2.19 -17.81
N ALA A 447 20.06 0.93 -17.80
CA ALA A 447 20.71 -0.13 -18.57
C ALA A 447 20.38 -0.06 -20.08
N VAL A 448 19.12 0.15 -20.45
CA VAL A 448 18.65 -0.03 -21.85
C VAL A 448 18.41 1.27 -22.63
N GLY A 449 18.36 2.42 -21.96
CA GLY A 449 17.98 3.72 -22.51
C GLY A 449 16.49 4.02 -22.33
N ILE A 450 16.15 5.29 -22.08
CA ILE A 450 14.76 5.75 -21.86
C ILE A 450 13.92 5.45 -23.08
N LYS A 451 14.40 5.88 -24.25
CA LYS A 451 13.67 5.75 -25.52
C LYS A 451 13.33 4.31 -25.85
N LYS A 452 14.31 3.40 -25.73
CA LYS A 452 14.11 1.99 -26.02
C LYS A 452 13.05 1.39 -25.08
N PHE A 453 13.16 1.69 -23.79
CA PHE A 453 12.20 1.22 -22.79
C PHE A 453 10.79 1.74 -23.08
N MET A 454 10.62 3.06 -23.21
CA MET A 454 9.31 3.67 -23.41
C MET A 454 8.68 3.31 -24.76
N LYS A 455 9.45 3.29 -25.86
CA LYS A 455 8.91 2.82 -27.15
C LYS A 455 8.40 1.40 -27.09
N SER A 456 9.08 0.50 -26.36
CA SER A 456 8.58 -0.86 -26.20
C SER A 456 7.31 -0.94 -25.35
N LYS A 457 7.14 -0.05 -24.36
CA LYS A 457 5.90 0.07 -23.57
C LYS A 457 4.73 0.56 -24.42
N LEU A 458 5.03 1.44 -25.36
CA LEU A 458 4.06 2.11 -26.23
C LEU A 458 3.89 1.39 -27.58
N ALA A 459 4.57 0.26 -27.78
CA ALA A 459 4.60 -0.43 -29.07
C ALA A 459 3.25 -1.06 -29.45
N THR A 460 2.43 -1.41 -28.45
CA THR A 460 1.11 -2.01 -28.65
C THR A 460 0.07 -1.32 -27.78
N PRO A 461 -1.22 -1.29 -28.20
CA PRO A 461 -2.30 -0.80 -27.35
C PRO A 461 -2.40 -1.58 -26.03
N GLU A 462 -2.11 -2.88 -26.07
CA GLU A 462 -2.11 -3.76 -24.89
C GLU A 462 -1.07 -3.30 -23.86
N TYR A 463 0.20 -3.20 -24.25
CA TYR A 463 1.25 -2.79 -23.32
C TYR A 463 1.04 -1.37 -22.82
N THR A 464 0.46 -0.48 -23.63
CA THR A 464 0.16 0.89 -23.19
C THR A 464 -0.73 0.92 -21.96
N ASN A 465 -1.73 0.02 -21.87
CA ASN A 465 -2.68 -0.05 -20.77
C ASN A 465 -2.17 -0.85 -19.55
N TRP A 466 -1.04 -1.56 -19.67
CA TRP A 466 -0.49 -2.32 -18.57
C TRP A 466 0.20 -1.42 -17.54
N ASP A 467 0.14 -1.82 -16.27
CA ASP A 467 1.08 -1.35 -15.25
C ASP A 467 2.52 -1.77 -15.64
N PHE A 468 3.53 -1.15 -15.03
CA PHE A 468 4.92 -1.39 -15.45
C PHE A 468 5.43 -2.78 -15.04
N ASP A 469 4.98 -3.33 -13.92
CA ASP A 469 5.42 -4.64 -13.41
C ASP A 469 5.16 -5.81 -14.39
N PRO A 470 3.93 -6.05 -14.88
CA PRO A 470 3.67 -7.11 -15.86
C PRO A 470 4.41 -6.88 -17.18
N PHE A 471 4.54 -5.62 -17.60
CA PHE A 471 5.30 -5.24 -18.80
C PHE A 471 6.79 -5.59 -18.67
N VAL A 472 7.42 -5.19 -17.57
CA VAL A 472 8.83 -5.48 -17.28
C VAL A 472 9.06 -6.98 -17.15
N ASN A 473 8.17 -7.71 -16.49
CA ASN A 473 8.24 -9.17 -16.39
C ASN A 473 8.23 -9.86 -17.76
N THR A 474 7.57 -9.25 -18.74
CA THR A 474 7.42 -9.79 -20.09
C THR A 474 8.64 -9.47 -20.96
N LEU A 475 9.05 -8.20 -21.03
CA LEU A 475 10.08 -7.75 -21.99
C LEU A 475 11.47 -7.53 -21.40
N TYR A 476 11.57 -7.26 -20.10
CA TYR A 476 12.81 -6.83 -19.43
C TYR A 476 13.18 -7.73 -18.24
N LYS A 477 12.77 -9.01 -18.29
CA LYS A 477 13.00 -9.98 -17.20
C LYS A 477 14.49 -10.15 -16.85
N LYS A 478 15.39 -10.00 -17.83
CA LYS A 478 16.84 -10.13 -17.61
C LYS A 478 17.37 -8.91 -16.86
N GLU A 479 16.98 -7.72 -17.27
CA GLU A 479 17.36 -6.46 -16.66
C GLU A 479 16.78 -6.32 -15.25
N ARG A 480 15.52 -6.73 -15.06
CA ARG A 480 14.85 -6.82 -13.74
C ARG A 480 15.66 -7.61 -12.73
N LYS A 481 16.26 -8.75 -13.12
CA LYS A 481 17.11 -9.54 -12.22
C LYS A 481 18.36 -8.78 -11.71
N ASN A 482 18.77 -7.73 -12.40
CA ASN A 482 19.91 -6.89 -12.01
C ASN A 482 19.48 -5.65 -11.22
N ALA A 483 18.19 -5.37 -11.10
CA ALA A 483 17.70 -4.30 -10.25
C ALA A 483 17.96 -4.65 -8.78
N VAL A 484 18.42 -3.65 -8.02
CA VAL A 484 18.81 -3.82 -6.62
C VAL A 484 18.03 -2.88 -5.72
N PHE A 485 18.03 -3.17 -4.42
CA PHE A 485 17.60 -2.20 -3.42
C PHE A 485 18.62 -1.06 -3.34
N LEU A 486 18.26 0.10 -3.91
CA LEU A 486 19.12 1.28 -4.07
C LEU A 486 19.69 1.84 -2.76
N PHE A 487 19.03 1.60 -1.63
CA PHE A 487 19.35 2.20 -0.33
C PHE A 487 19.78 1.18 0.73
N ARG A 488 20.29 0.02 0.30
CA ARG A 488 20.64 -1.07 1.23
C ARG A 488 21.67 -0.64 2.28
N LYS A 489 22.64 0.19 1.90
CA LYS A 489 23.70 0.67 2.81
C LYS A 489 23.11 1.59 3.88
N GLU A 490 22.31 2.56 3.47
CA GLU A 490 21.63 3.53 4.34
C GLU A 490 20.72 2.81 5.32
N PHE A 491 19.94 1.84 4.83
CA PHE A 491 19.08 1.02 5.66
C PHE A 491 19.87 0.25 6.74
N ASN A 492 20.98 -0.39 6.36
CA ASN A 492 21.83 -1.10 7.32
C ASN A 492 22.49 -0.17 8.36
N ASN A 493 22.81 1.07 7.97
CA ASN A 493 23.36 2.07 8.89
C ASN A 493 22.33 2.50 9.95
N ILE A 494 21.05 2.62 9.57
CA ILE A 494 19.96 2.95 10.52
C ILE A 494 19.82 1.84 11.56
N LEU A 495 19.82 0.57 11.13
CA LEU A 495 19.71 -0.56 12.04
C LEU A 495 20.92 -0.69 12.96
N SER A 496 22.13 -0.64 12.41
CA SER A 496 23.37 -0.82 13.18
C SER A 496 23.63 0.29 14.20
N SER A 497 23.25 1.55 13.91
CA SER A 497 23.42 2.67 14.85
C SER A 497 22.62 2.48 16.16
N ARG A 498 21.60 1.62 16.12
CA ARG A 498 20.71 1.31 17.24
C ARG A 498 20.93 -0.08 17.84
N GLY A 499 21.99 -0.77 17.41
CA GLY A 499 22.37 -2.09 17.92
C GLY A 499 21.60 -3.26 17.31
N PHE A 500 20.85 -3.05 16.22
CA PHE A 500 20.22 -4.14 15.48
C PHE A 500 21.25 -4.83 14.58
N PRO A 501 21.17 -6.17 14.41
CA PRO A 501 22.05 -6.88 13.50
C PRO A 501 21.82 -6.42 12.06
N ILE A 502 22.89 -6.42 11.25
CA ILE A 502 22.80 -6.16 9.81
C ILE A 502 21.97 -7.27 9.18
N ILE A 503 20.94 -6.87 8.44
CA ILE A 503 20.03 -7.81 7.78
C ILE A 503 20.59 -8.14 6.39
N ASN A 504 21.14 -9.35 6.25
CA ASN A 504 21.50 -9.91 4.95
C ASN A 504 20.34 -10.76 4.41
N TYR A 505 19.37 -10.13 3.74
CA TYR A 505 18.40 -10.84 2.89
C TYR A 505 18.91 -11.01 1.47
#